data_AF-A0A3R7SK50-F1
#
_entry.id   AF-A0A3R7SK50-F1
#
_cell.length_a   1.000
_cell.length_b   1.000
_cell.length_c   1.000
_cell.angle_alpha   90.00
_cell.angle_beta   90.00
_cell.angle_gamma   90.00
#
_symmetry.space_group_name_H-M   'P 1'
#
loop_
_entity.id
_entity.type
_entity.pdbx_description
1 polymer ?
#
loop_
_entity_poly.entity_id
_entity_poly.type
_entity_poly.pdbx_seq_one_letter_code
_entity_poly.pdbx_strand_id
1 'polypeptide(L)'
;MKVLVLFALGLVALAAAMPSDIIDFEEDHMEHEQEGIPGTAVRGEYSWVAPDGNEYHVKYVADRFGYRIVDDNVVPRMRSDAPEVEEDDD
;
A
#
# COMPACT_ATOMS: atom_id res chain seq x y z
N MET A 1 -41.79 -16.61 -3.49
CA MET A 1 -40.59 -17.32 -3.99
C MET A 1 -39.74 -16.48 -4.96
N LYS A 2 -40.27 -15.98 -6.08
CA LYS A 2 -39.47 -15.26 -7.11
C LYS A 2 -38.80 -13.97 -6.64
N VAL A 3 -39.48 -13.15 -5.84
CA VAL A 3 -38.91 -11.90 -5.29
C VAL A 3 -37.76 -12.17 -4.31
N LEU A 4 -37.87 -13.25 -3.53
CA LEU A 4 -36.84 -13.65 -2.56
C LEU A 4 -35.58 -14.19 -3.27
N VAL A 5 -35.76 -14.87 -4.42
CA VAL A 5 -34.66 -15.31 -5.29
C VAL A 5 -33.97 -14.12 -5.96
N LEU A 6 -34.72 -13.10 -6.40
CA LEU A 6 -34.13 -11.86 -6.95
C LEU A 6 -33.35 -11.06 -5.90
N PHE A 7 -33.86 -11.00 -4.67
CA PHE A 7 -33.14 -10.36 -3.55
C PHE A 7 -31.87 -11.14 -3.19
N ALA A 8 -31.95 -12.47 -3.12
CA ALA A 8 -30.78 -13.31 -2.88
C ALA A 8 -29.73 -13.18 -4.00
N LEU A 9 -30.15 -13.14 -5.27
CA LEU A 9 -29.25 -12.91 -6.41
C LEU A 9 -28.61 -11.51 -6.38
N GLY A 10 -29.37 -10.49 -6.00
CA GLY A 10 -28.84 -9.13 -5.83
C GLY A 10 -27.77 -9.04 -4.73
N LEU A 11 -27.98 -9.73 -3.61
CA LEU A 11 -27.01 -9.79 -2.52
C LEU A 11 -25.75 -10.58 -2.91
N VAL A 12 -25.89 -11.69 -3.64
CA VAL A 12 -24.75 -12.47 -4.14
C VAL A 12 -23.92 -11.68 -5.16
N ALA A 13 -24.57 -10.93 -6.05
CA ALA A 13 -23.87 -10.08 -7.01
C ALA A 13 -23.08 -8.94 -6.34
N LEU A 14 -23.60 -8.38 -5.24
CA LEU A 14 -22.92 -7.35 -4.47
C LEU A 14 -21.69 -7.92 -3.74
N ALA A 15 -21.79 -9.12 -3.18
CA ALA A 15 -20.66 -9.80 -2.54
C ALA A 15 -19.56 -10.20 -3.54
N ALA A 16 -19.90 -10.54 -4.79
CA ALA A 16 -18.91 -10.90 -5.80
C ALA A 16 -18.12 -9.70 -6.38
N ALA A 17 -18.54 -8.46 -6.06
CA ALA A 17 -17.90 -7.23 -6.55
C ALA A 17 -16.91 -6.61 -5.55
N MET A 18 -16.70 -7.23 -4.39
CA MET A 18 -15.69 -6.79 -3.43
C MET A 18 -14.29 -6.85 -4.07
N PRO A 19 -13.44 -5.82 -3.88
CA PRO A 19 -12.08 -5.82 -4.40
C PRO A 19 -11.35 -7.07 -3.91
N SER A 20 -10.60 -7.71 -4.81
CA SER A 20 -9.81 -8.88 -4.48
C SER A 20 -8.44 -8.43 -4.01
N ASP A 21 -8.14 -8.70 -2.74
CA ASP A 21 -6.84 -8.44 -2.15
C ASP A 21 -5.78 -9.31 -2.84
N ILE A 22 -4.71 -8.67 -3.28
CA ILE A 22 -3.53 -9.28 -3.90
C ILE A 22 -2.49 -9.54 -2.82
N ILE A 23 -2.27 -8.56 -1.96
CA ILE A 23 -1.43 -8.64 -0.76
C ILE A 23 -2.21 -7.96 0.36
N ASP A 24 -2.27 -8.65 1.49
CA ASP A 24 -2.73 -8.12 2.77
C ASP A 24 -1.71 -8.60 3.81
N PHE A 25 -0.86 -7.69 4.25
CA PHE A 25 0.23 -7.95 5.18
C PHE A 25 0.24 -6.90 6.27
N GLU A 26 0.23 -7.34 7.53
CA GLU A 26 0.21 -6.50 8.72
C GLU A 26 1.14 -7.11 9.78
N GLU A 27 1.99 -6.28 10.36
CA GLU A 27 2.86 -6.58 11.50
C GLU A 27 2.89 -5.32 12.40
N ASP A 28 3.36 -5.43 13.64
CA ASP A 28 3.29 -4.38 14.68
C ASP A 28 3.66 -2.94 14.23
N HIS A 29 4.56 -2.80 13.24
CA HIS A 29 5.05 -1.49 12.77
C HIS A 29 5.06 -1.36 11.25
N MET A 30 4.38 -2.24 10.51
CA MET A 30 4.36 -2.20 9.05
C MET A 30 3.10 -2.83 8.47
N GLU A 31 2.54 -2.17 7.46
CA GLU A 31 1.38 -2.67 6.71
C GLU A 31 1.65 -2.58 5.20
N HIS A 32 1.09 -3.51 4.43
CA HIS A 32 1.12 -3.48 2.97
C HIS A 32 -0.15 -4.12 2.40
N GLU A 33 -0.97 -3.29 1.76
CA GLU A 33 -2.18 -3.71 1.07
C GLU A 33 -2.07 -3.48 -0.44
N GLN A 34 -2.60 -4.42 -1.23
CA GLN A 34 -2.72 -4.31 -2.68
C GLN A 34 -4.06 -4.84 -3.15
N GLU A 35 -4.71 -4.10 -4.04
CA GLU A 35 -5.95 -4.51 -4.68
C GLU A 35 -5.83 -4.43 -6.21
N GLY A 36 -6.67 -5.21 -6.89
CA GLY A 36 -6.90 -5.10 -8.33
C GLY A 36 -6.59 -6.37 -9.09
N ILE A 37 -5.97 -6.23 -10.26
CA ILE A 37 -5.64 -7.34 -11.17
C ILE A 37 -4.11 -7.53 -11.18
N PRO A 38 -3.58 -8.60 -10.57
CA PRO A 38 -2.15 -8.91 -10.57
C PRO A 38 -1.56 -8.88 -11.98
N GLY A 39 -0.42 -8.21 -12.13
CA GLY A 39 0.28 -8.08 -13.42
C GLY A 39 -0.39 -7.17 -14.45
N THR A 40 -1.54 -6.55 -14.14
CA THR A 40 -2.28 -5.69 -15.08
C THR A 40 -2.53 -4.29 -14.54
N ALA A 41 -3.20 -4.19 -13.39
CA ALA A 41 -3.60 -2.91 -12.80
C ALA A 41 -3.77 -3.12 -11.29
N VAL A 42 -2.82 -2.58 -10.53
CA VAL A 42 -2.75 -2.70 -9.08
C VAL A 42 -2.78 -1.31 -8.47
N ARG A 43 -3.56 -1.17 -7.40
CA ARG A 43 -3.41 -0.08 -6.44
C ARG A 43 -2.89 -0.68 -5.16
N GLY A 44 -2.05 0.04 -4.45
CA GLY A 44 -1.63 -0.42 -3.14
C GLY A 44 -1.11 0.71 -2.29
N GLU A 45 -0.95 0.39 -1.03
CA GLU A 45 -0.31 1.23 -0.04
C GLU A 45 0.59 0.40 0.86
N TYR A 46 1.66 1.02 1.34
CA TYR A 46 2.46 0.47 2.41
C TYR A 46 2.78 1.56 3.43
N SER A 47 2.80 1.20 4.70
CA SER A 47 3.12 2.09 5.82
C SER A 47 4.14 1.43 6.74
N TRP A 48 4.89 2.26 7.46
CA TRP A 48 5.82 1.79 8.50
C TRP A 48 6.11 2.87 9.54
N VAL A 49 6.43 2.45 10.75
CA VAL A 49 6.98 3.34 11.79
C VAL A 49 8.50 3.31 11.73
N ALA A 50 9.14 4.44 11.43
CA ALA A 50 10.59 4.53 11.34
C ALA A 50 11.25 4.73 12.72
N PRO A 51 12.59 4.60 12.84
CA PRO A 51 13.29 4.76 14.11
C PRO A 51 13.17 6.15 14.77
N ASP A 52 12.75 7.16 14.00
CA ASP A 52 12.46 8.51 14.52
C ASP A 52 11.08 8.59 15.22
N GLY A 53 10.32 7.49 15.25
CA GLY A 53 9.00 7.39 15.84
C GLY A 53 7.87 7.91 14.94
N ASN A 54 8.19 8.40 13.73
CA ASN A 54 7.19 8.87 12.79
C ASN A 54 6.69 7.72 11.91
N GLU A 55 5.39 7.73 11.62
CA GLU A 55 4.78 6.86 10.64
C GLU A 55 4.91 7.45 9.25
N TYR A 56 5.33 6.61 8.31
CA TYR A 56 5.46 6.94 6.90
C TYR A 56 4.56 6.06 6.07
N HIS A 57 4.04 6.60 4.96
CA HIS A 57 3.17 5.89 4.04
C HIS A 57 3.48 6.24 2.59
N VAL A 58 3.19 5.29 1.70
CA VAL A 58 3.22 5.49 0.25
C VAL A 58 2.02 4.80 -0.36
N LYS A 59 1.24 5.55 -1.14
CA LYS A 59 0.17 5.04 -1.99
C LYS A 59 0.60 5.11 -3.44
N TYR A 60 0.31 4.06 -4.20
CA TYR A 60 0.76 3.96 -5.58
C TYR A 60 -0.25 3.29 -6.51
N VAL A 61 -0.01 3.50 -7.81
CA VAL A 61 -0.67 2.80 -8.92
C VAL A 61 0.39 2.14 -9.79
N ALA A 62 0.19 0.87 -10.10
CA ALA A 62 0.99 0.10 -11.04
C ALA A 62 0.11 -0.42 -12.18
N ASP A 63 0.29 0.11 -13.38
CA ASP A 63 -0.53 -0.24 -14.55
C ASP A 63 0.30 -0.15 -15.85
N ARG A 64 -0.38 -0.13 -17.00
CA ARG A 64 0.24 -0.01 -18.33
C ARG A 64 1.12 1.25 -18.52
N PHE A 65 1.01 2.24 -17.65
CA PHE A 65 1.82 3.45 -17.66
C PHE A 65 2.97 3.39 -16.62
N GLY A 66 3.24 2.21 -16.05
CA GLY A 66 4.31 1.97 -15.08
C GLY A 66 3.88 2.10 -13.62
N TYR A 67 4.86 2.21 -12.72
CA TYR A 67 4.66 2.45 -11.29
C TYR A 67 4.73 3.95 -10.99
N ARG A 68 3.76 4.46 -10.25
CA ARG A 68 3.67 5.89 -9.89
C ARG A 68 3.13 6.04 -8.48
N ILE A 69 3.79 6.88 -7.70
CA ILE A 69 3.29 7.31 -6.39
C ILE A 69 2.16 8.32 -6.62
N VAL A 70 1.06 8.13 -5.91
CA VAL A 70 -0.10 9.04 -5.97
C VAL A 70 -0.25 9.87 -4.70
N ASP A 71 0.27 9.37 -3.58
CA ASP A 71 0.30 10.07 -2.30
C ASP A 71 1.42 9.48 -1.43
N ASP A 72 2.16 10.33 -0.72
CA ASP A 72 3.16 9.92 0.26
C ASP A 72 3.47 11.06 1.23
N ASN A 73 4.02 10.71 2.39
CA ASN A 73 4.59 11.67 3.35
C ASN A 73 6.12 11.51 3.49
N VAL A 74 6.75 10.85 2.52
CA VAL A 74 8.15 10.45 2.59
C VAL A 74 9.01 11.53 1.95
N VAL A 75 9.82 12.22 2.76
CA VAL A 75 10.79 13.18 2.21
C VAL A 75 12.02 12.42 1.71
N PRO A 76 12.37 12.48 0.41
CA PRO A 76 13.58 11.84 -0.08
C PRO A 76 14.80 12.48 0.57
N ARG A 77 15.45 11.76 1.47
CA ARG A 77 16.79 12.12 1.98
C ARG A 77 17.79 11.46 1.05
N MET A 78 18.59 12.25 0.32
CA MET A 78 19.81 11.68 -0.23
C MET A 78 20.66 11.24 0.95
N ARG A 79 20.97 9.95 1.04
CA ARG A 79 21.97 9.46 1.97
C ARG A 79 23.28 10.16 1.59
N SER A 80 23.74 11.09 2.41
CA SER A 80 25.07 11.63 2.24
C SER A 80 26.02 10.53 2.65
N ASP A 81 26.50 9.74 1.70
CA ASP A 81 27.58 8.76 1.92
C ASP A 81 28.93 9.44 2.24
N ALA A 82 28.92 10.73 2.60
CA ALA A 82 30.06 11.40 3.17
C ALA A 82 30.34 10.71 4.52
N PRO A 83 31.54 10.13 4.73
CA PRO A 83 31.87 9.55 6.01
C PRO A 83 31.67 10.60 7.10
N GLU A 84 30.91 10.24 8.13
CA GLU A 84 30.83 11.02 9.37
C GLU A 84 32.26 10.98 9.93
N VAL A 85 33.00 12.07 9.76
CA VAL A 85 34.35 12.19 10.32
C VAL A 85 34.12 12.31 11.82
N GLU A 86 34.37 11.23 12.56
CA GLU A 86 34.53 11.32 14.01
C GLU A 86 35.70 12.27 14.23
N GLU A 87 35.41 13.51 14.62
CA GLU A 87 36.43 14.42 15.12
C GLU A 87 36.91 13.82 16.44
N ASP A 88 38.07 13.16 16.40
CA ASP A 88 38.80 12.72 17.58
C ASP A 88 39.08 13.97 18.45
N ASP A 89 38.26 14.18 19.47
CA ASP A 89 38.49 15.18 20.53
C ASP A 89 39.71 14.73 21.37
N ASP A 90 40.90 15.19 20.98
CA ASP A 90 42.15 15.15 21.77
C ASP A 90 42.15 16.13 22.96
#